data_AF-A0A6F9WZD2-F1
#
_entry.id   AF-A0A6F9WZD2-F1
#
_cell.length_a   1.000
_cell.length_b   1.000
_cell.length_c   1.000
_cell.angle_alpha   90.00
_cell.angle_beta   90.00
_cell.angle_gamma   90.00
#
_symmetry.space_group_name_H-M   'P 1'
#
loop_
_entity.id
_entity.type
_entity.pdbx_description
1 polymer ?
#
loop_
_entity_poly.entity_id
_entity_poly.type
_entity_poly.pdbx_seq_one_letter_code
_entity_poly.pdbx_strand_id
1 'polypeptide(L)'
;MKTIVTMAVASMFMTATAAPALDYERALGLQALELADCAAYYAVCYWALQRDDAAAPENALALDARERALEYSLMMGGKATVEARVETSLREMTEKVTGNISNLATLIDDRATVCKQAVDNPFVRLRYWLGRNGDS
;
A
#
# COMPACT_ATOMS: atom_id res chain seq x y z
N MET A 1 -64.20 33.31 8.04
CA MET A 1 -62.74 33.58 8.01
C MET A 1 -62.14 33.14 9.35
N LYS A 2 -61.29 32.10 9.36
CA LYS A 2 -60.50 31.71 10.52
C LYS A 2 -59.16 31.19 10.00
N THR A 3 -58.10 31.88 10.38
CA THR A 3 -56.75 31.81 9.84
C THR A 3 -56.06 30.52 10.25
N ILE A 4 -55.50 29.79 9.29
CA ILE A 4 -54.65 28.62 9.52
C ILE A 4 -53.25 29.13 9.88
N VAL A 5 -52.78 28.84 11.09
CA VAL A 5 -51.41 29.11 11.51
C VAL A 5 -50.57 27.90 11.12
N THR A 6 -49.79 28.05 10.04
CA THR A 6 -48.85 27.03 9.57
C THR A 6 -47.58 27.11 10.40
N MET A 7 -47.37 26.14 11.30
CA MET A 7 -46.12 25.98 12.05
C MET A 7 -45.07 25.36 11.11
N ALA A 8 -44.16 26.19 10.61
CA ALA A 8 -42.97 25.72 9.91
C ALA A 8 -41.94 25.23 10.94
N VAL A 9 -41.87 23.93 11.16
CA VAL A 9 -40.77 23.30 11.90
C VAL A 9 -39.57 23.25 10.97
N ALA A 10 -38.69 24.24 11.08
CA ALA A 10 -37.40 24.23 10.42
C ALA A 10 -36.48 23.24 11.14
N SER A 11 -36.52 21.97 10.73
CA SER A 11 -35.53 20.96 11.12
C SER A 11 -34.18 21.33 10.51
N MET A 12 -33.33 21.96 11.34
CA MET A 12 -31.93 22.24 11.04
C MET A 12 -31.19 20.90 11.01
N PHE A 13 -30.95 20.36 9.81
CA PHE A 13 -30.07 19.20 9.62
C PHE A 13 -28.63 19.62 9.97
N MET A 14 -28.15 19.17 11.13
CA MET A 14 -26.73 19.19 11.45
C MET A 14 -26.01 18.24 10.49
N THR A 15 -25.34 18.78 9.47
CA THR A 15 -24.41 18.00 8.65
C THR A 15 -23.14 17.73 9.45
N ALA A 16 -23.03 16.53 10.01
CA ALA A 16 -21.79 16.07 10.63
C ALA A 16 -20.70 15.95 9.56
N THR A 17 -19.67 16.79 9.63
CA THR A 17 -18.49 16.72 8.75
C THR A 17 -17.57 15.59 9.21
N ALA A 18 -17.89 14.35 8.83
CA ALA A 18 -17.11 13.14 9.15
C ALA A 18 -15.93 12.87 8.17
N ALA A 19 -15.61 13.82 7.28
CA ALA A 19 -14.67 13.59 6.18
C ALA A 19 -13.21 13.23 6.57
N PRO A 20 -12.54 13.90 7.53
CA PRO A 20 -11.08 13.77 7.66
C PRO A 20 -10.59 12.43 8.23
N ALA A 21 -11.42 11.74 9.03
CA ALA A 21 -11.05 10.45 9.59
C ALA A 21 -11.12 9.31 8.56
N LEU A 22 -12.12 9.37 7.67
CA LEU A 22 -12.32 8.40 6.59
C LEU A 22 -11.17 8.46 5.56
N ASP A 23 -10.68 9.67 5.26
CA ASP A 23 -9.57 9.85 4.33
C ASP A 23 -8.25 9.29 4.85
N TYR A 24 -8.02 9.38 6.17
CA TYR A 24 -6.83 8.87 6.83
C TYR A 24 -6.82 7.33 6.91
N GLU A 25 -7.93 6.71 7.34
CA GLU A 25 -8.06 5.25 7.37
C GLU A 25 -7.89 4.65 5.98
N ARG A 26 -8.48 5.27 4.96
CA ARG A 26 -8.30 4.87 3.57
C ARG A 26 -6.84 5.00 3.12
N ALA A 27 -6.17 6.10 3.43
CA ALA A 27 -4.77 6.30 3.07
C ALA A 27 -3.86 5.25 3.73
N LEU A 28 -4.10 4.92 5.00
CA LEU A 28 -3.41 3.83 5.69
C LEU A 28 -3.65 2.48 5.01
N GLY A 29 -4.90 2.18 4.65
CA GLY A 29 -5.24 0.94 3.94
C GLY A 29 -4.53 0.83 2.58
N LEU A 30 -4.49 1.92 1.81
CA LEU A 30 -3.77 1.96 0.53
C LEU A 30 -2.26 1.78 0.72
N GLN A 31 -1.68 2.43 1.73
CA GLN A 31 -0.27 2.25 2.04
C GLN A 31 0.05 0.83 2.50
N ALA A 32 -0.82 0.21 3.30
CA ALA A 32 -0.67 -1.19 3.70
C ALA A 32 -0.61 -2.10 2.46
N LEU A 33 -1.53 -1.92 1.51
CA LEU A 33 -1.53 -2.71 0.27
C LEU A 33 -0.27 -2.49 -0.59
N GLU A 34 0.25 -1.26 -0.64
CA GLU A 34 1.49 -0.96 -1.33
C GLU A 34 2.71 -1.58 -0.65
N LEU A 35 2.76 -1.56 0.69
CA LEU A 35 3.82 -2.23 1.45
C LEU A 35 3.76 -3.76 1.29
N ALA A 36 2.56 -4.34 1.20
CA ALA A 36 2.36 -5.75 0.84
C ALA A 36 2.91 -6.07 -0.56
N ASP A 37 2.65 -5.22 -1.56
CA ASP A 37 3.27 -5.35 -2.89
C ASP A 37 4.79 -5.29 -2.82
N CYS A 38 5.32 -4.41 -1.98
CA CYS A 38 6.76 -4.26 -1.82
C CYS A 38 7.42 -5.44 -1.11
N ALA A 39 6.74 -6.06 -0.14
CA ALA A 39 7.20 -7.31 0.46
C ALA A 39 7.31 -8.41 -0.61
N ALA A 40 6.31 -8.54 -1.50
CA ALA A 40 6.37 -9.47 -2.62
C ALA A 40 7.52 -9.15 -3.59
N TYR A 41 7.70 -7.88 -3.95
CA TYR A 41 8.80 -7.42 -4.82
C TYR A 41 10.17 -7.80 -4.26
N TYR A 42 10.44 -7.50 -2.98
CA TYR A 42 11.71 -7.83 -2.36
C TYR A 42 11.92 -9.35 -2.21
N ALA A 43 10.85 -10.13 -2.01
CA ALA A 43 10.94 -11.58 -2.03
C ALA A 43 11.34 -12.14 -3.40
N VAL A 44 10.79 -11.57 -4.50
CA VAL A 44 11.20 -11.95 -5.86
C VAL A 44 12.65 -11.55 -6.14
N CYS A 45 13.08 -10.37 -5.69
CA CYS A 45 14.49 -9.94 -5.81
C CYS A 45 15.43 -10.89 -5.07
N TYR A 46 15.11 -11.22 -3.82
CA TYR A 46 15.86 -12.19 -3.02
C TYR A 46 15.94 -13.56 -3.70
N TRP A 47 14.83 -14.06 -4.24
CA TRP A 47 14.83 -15.32 -5.00
C TRP A 47 15.72 -15.24 -6.25
N ALA A 48 15.69 -14.13 -6.99
CA ALA A 48 16.50 -13.94 -8.18
C ALA A 48 18.00 -13.86 -7.86
N LEU A 49 18.37 -13.20 -6.76
CA LEU A 49 19.75 -12.99 -6.32
C LEU A 49 20.36 -14.23 -5.64
N GLN A 50 19.56 -15.15 -5.11
CA GLN A 50 20.06 -16.41 -4.52
C GLN A 50 20.77 -17.35 -5.52
N ARG A 51 20.74 -17.03 -6.81
CA ARG A 51 21.42 -17.81 -7.86
C ARG A 51 22.90 -17.45 -8.01
N ASP A 52 23.37 -16.41 -7.32
CA ASP A 52 24.74 -15.92 -7.39
C ASP A 52 25.32 -15.73 -5.98
N ASP A 53 26.33 -16.54 -5.64
CA ASP A 53 27.00 -16.48 -4.33
C ASP A 53 27.69 -15.12 -4.09
N ALA A 54 28.04 -14.38 -5.15
CA ALA A 54 28.61 -13.04 -5.04
C ALA A 54 27.58 -11.99 -4.58
N ALA A 55 26.28 -12.29 -4.69
CA ALA A 55 25.18 -11.39 -4.32
C ALA A 55 24.69 -11.57 -2.87
N ALA A 56 25.48 -12.23 -2.00
CA ALA A 56 25.10 -12.47 -0.60
C ALA A 56 24.76 -11.18 0.19
N PRO A 57 25.48 -10.05 0.04
CA PRO A 57 25.11 -8.79 0.70
C PRO A 57 23.76 -8.24 0.21
N GLU A 58 23.52 -8.24 -1.09
CA GLU A 58 22.28 -7.77 -1.70
C GLU A 58 21.09 -8.66 -1.34
N ASN A 59 21.32 -9.97 -1.21
CA ASN A 59 20.35 -10.93 -0.68
C ASN A 59 19.91 -10.56 0.74
N ALA A 60 20.86 -10.25 1.63
CA ALA A 60 20.54 -9.85 2.99
C ALA A 60 19.73 -8.54 3.03
N LEU A 61 20.07 -7.56 2.19
CA LEU A 61 19.33 -6.30 2.07
C LEU A 61 17.90 -6.52 1.54
N ALA A 62 17.72 -7.39 0.54
CA ALA A 62 16.39 -7.72 0.03
C ALA A 62 15.53 -8.43 1.09
N LEU A 63 16.14 -9.31 1.89
CA LEU A 63 15.45 -10.02 2.96
C LEU A 63 14.99 -9.07 4.08
N ASP A 64 15.87 -8.17 4.53
CA ASP A 64 15.55 -7.12 5.51
C ASP A 64 14.42 -6.21 4.99
N ALA A 65 14.54 -5.72 3.75
CA ALA A 65 13.55 -4.84 3.15
C ALA A 65 12.18 -5.53 3.01
N ARG A 66 12.15 -6.83 2.66
CA ARG A 66 10.94 -7.65 2.65
C ARG A 66 10.28 -7.69 4.03
N GLU A 67 11.05 -7.94 5.08
CA GLU A 67 10.55 -8.07 6.44
C GLU A 67 9.98 -6.75 6.96
N ARG A 68 10.71 -5.64 6.79
CA ARG A 68 10.22 -4.30 7.13
C ARG A 68 8.94 -3.94 6.37
N ALA A 69 8.88 -4.22 5.07
CA ALA A 69 7.68 -3.97 4.27
C ALA A 69 6.47 -4.74 4.80
N LEU A 70 6.63 -6.04 5.09
CA LEU A 70 5.56 -6.87 5.63
C LEU A 70 5.13 -6.39 7.02
N GLU A 71 6.07 -6.08 7.90
CA GLU A 71 5.78 -5.58 9.25
C GLU A 71 4.97 -4.28 9.19
N TYR A 72 5.43 -3.29 8.43
CA TYR A 72 4.71 -2.02 8.28
C TYR A 72 3.34 -2.21 7.65
N SER A 73 3.22 -3.11 6.67
CA SER A 73 1.93 -3.46 6.07
C SER A 73 0.95 -4.01 7.12
N LEU A 74 1.41 -4.90 8.00
CA LEU A 74 0.60 -5.52 9.05
C LEU A 74 0.25 -4.53 10.18
N MET A 75 1.11 -3.55 10.45
CA MET A 75 0.82 -2.48 11.41
C MET A 75 -0.30 -1.55 10.93
N MET A 76 -0.42 -1.34 9.62
CA MET A 76 -1.39 -0.41 9.02
C MET A 76 -2.66 -1.10 8.50
N GLY A 77 -2.60 -2.40 8.19
CA GLY A 77 -3.69 -3.15 7.56
C GLY A 77 -4.11 -4.38 8.34
N GLY A 78 -5.26 -4.96 7.95
CA GLY A 78 -5.72 -6.23 8.51
C GLY A 78 -4.89 -7.41 7.99
N LYS A 79 -4.47 -8.30 8.91
CA LYS A 79 -3.63 -9.47 8.59
C LYS A 79 -4.09 -10.25 7.36
N ALA A 80 -5.37 -10.64 7.32
CA ALA A 80 -5.91 -11.44 6.21
C ALA A 80 -5.82 -10.70 4.85
N THR A 81 -6.07 -9.39 4.83
CA THR A 81 -5.97 -8.58 3.62
C THR A 81 -4.52 -8.45 3.16
N VAL A 82 -3.60 -8.23 4.09
CA VAL A 82 -2.17 -8.14 3.81
C VAL A 82 -1.64 -9.46 3.27
N GLU A 83 -1.93 -10.59 3.92
CA GLU A 83 -1.51 -11.92 3.49
C GLU A 83 -2.02 -12.24 2.08
N ALA A 84 -3.31 -12.03 1.83
CA ALA A 84 -3.90 -12.26 0.50
C ALA A 84 -3.26 -11.36 -0.58
N ARG A 85 -2.91 -10.12 -0.22
CA ARG A 85 -2.24 -9.20 -1.15
C ARG A 85 -0.81 -9.64 -1.44
N VAL A 86 -0.03 -9.97 -0.42
CA VAL A 86 1.35 -10.49 -0.58
C VAL A 86 1.34 -11.74 -1.45
N GLU A 87 0.46 -12.70 -1.17
CA GLU A 87 0.36 -13.94 -1.94
C GLU A 87 0.05 -13.67 -3.43
N THR A 88 -0.95 -12.82 -3.68
CA THR A 88 -1.36 -12.48 -5.05
C THR A 88 -0.24 -11.76 -5.79
N SER A 89 0.37 -10.75 -5.19
CA SER A 89 1.44 -9.97 -5.80
C SER A 89 2.71 -10.82 -6.01
N LEU A 90 3.03 -11.71 -5.08
CA LEU A 90 4.16 -12.62 -5.20
C LEU A 90 3.97 -13.57 -6.39
N ARG A 91 2.76 -14.15 -6.54
CA ARG A 91 2.42 -15.01 -7.67
C ARG A 91 2.56 -14.25 -8.99
N GLU A 92 1.92 -13.08 -9.12
CA GLU A 92 1.96 -12.27 -10.34
C GLU A 92 3.38 -11.85 -10.74
N MET A 93 4.18 -11.38 -9.78
CA MET A 93 5.56 -10.96 -10.03
C MET A 93 6.45 -12.16 -10.37
N THR A 94 6.25 -13.30 -9.70
CA THR A 94 7.00 -14.53 -10.01
C THR A 94 6.66 -15.05 -11.40
N GLU A 95 5.39 -15.08 -11.79
CA GLU A 95 4.96 -15.47 -13.15
C GLU A 95 5.58 -14.54 -14.20
N LYS A 96 5.58 -13.23 -13.96
CA LYS A 96 6.20 -12.23 -14.84
C LYS A 96 7.70 -12.48 -15.04
N VAL A 97 8.43 -12.84 -13.98
CA VAL A 97 9.89 -13.04 -14.02
C VAL A 97 10.29 -14.43 -14.51
N THR A 98 9.57 -15.48 -14.12
CA THR A 98 9.90 -16.87 -14.50
C THR A 98 9.70 -17.13 -15.98
N GLY A 99 8.71 -16.51 -16.62
CA GLY A 99 8.49 -16.61 -18.07
C GLY A 99 9.60 -15.97 -18.90
N ASN A 100 10.30 -14.98 -18.36
CA ASN A 100 11.45 -14.33 -19.01
C ASN A 100 12.24 -13.54 -17.96
N ILE A 101 13.45 -13.98 -17.61
CA ILE A 101 14.28 -13.33 -16.57
C ILE A 101 14.62 -11.87 -16.93
N SER A 102 14.61 -11.50 -18.21
CA SER A 102 14.75 -10.11 -18.67
C SER A 102 13.68 -9.18 -18.06
N ASN A 103 12.50 -9.74 -17.74
CA ASN A 103 11.41 -9.01 -17.09
C ASN A 103 11.72 -8.65 -15.63
N LEU A 104 12.77 -9.23 -15.03
CA LEU A 104 13.25 -8.79 -13.72
C LEU A 104 13.71 -7.34 -13.77
N ALA A 105 14.40 -6.91 -14.84
CA ALA A 105 14.80 -5.53 -15.00
C ALA A 105 13.58 -4.60 -15.07
N THR A 106 12.52 -4.99 -15.79
CA THR A 106 11.25 -4.27 -15.81
C THR A 106 10.60 -4.21 -14.44
N LEU A 107 10.59 -5.32 -13.70
CA LEU A 107 10.03 -5.34 -12.33
C LEU A 107 10.80 -4.40 -11.40
N ILE A 108 12.13 -4.36 -11.51
CA ILE A 108 12.98 -3.43 -10.76
C ILE A 108 12.67 -1.98 -11.14
N ASP A 109 12.58 -1.65 -12.43
CA ASP A 109 12.23 -0.31 -12.90
C ASP A 109 10.85 0.14 -12.38
N ASP A 110 9.85 -0.75 -12.46
CA ASP A 110 8.48 -0.49 -12.02
C ASP A 110 8.37 -0.25 -10.49
N ARG A 111 9.18 -0.94 -9.68
CA ARG A 111 8.95 -1.07 -8.23
C ARG A 111 10.05 -0.50 -7.34
N ALA A 112 11.31 -0.48 -7.77
CA ALA A 112 12.43 -0.19 -6.88
C ALA A 112 12.29 1.17 -6.17
N THR A 113 11.97 2.22 -6.91
CA THR A 113 11.84 3.58 -6.34
C THR A 113 10.67 3.68 -5.37
N VAL A 114 9.51 3.18 -5.76
CA VAL A 114 8.30 3.23 -4.93
C VAL A 114 8.48 2.41 -3.66
N CYS A 115 9.01 1.19 -3.78
CA CYS A 115 9.21 0.31 -2.64
C CYS A 115 10.31 0.79 -1.70
N LYS A 116 11.40 1.34 -2.24
CA LYS A 116 12.41 2.01 -1.42
C LYS A 116 11.79 3.17 -0.63
N GLN A 117 10.99 4.01 -1.28
CA GLN A 117 10.35 5.13 -0.59
C GLN A 117 9.34 4.67 0.46
N ALA A 118 8.50 3.68 0.14
CA ALA A 118 7.48 3.16 1.04
C ALA A 118 8.11 2.55 2.32
N VAL A 119 9.22 1.84 2.17
CA VAL A 119 9.92 1.17 3.27
C VAL A 119 10.84 2.11 4.04
N ASP A 120 11.64 2.94 3.37
CA ASP A 120 12.61 3.81 4.06
C ASP A 120 11.95 5.09 4.60
N ASN A 121 10.85 5.55 3.99
CA ASN A 121 10.18 6.80 4.35
C ASN A 121 8.65 6.62 4.40
N PRO A 122 8.13 5.74 5.28
CA PRO A 122 6.71 5.40 5.30
C PRO A 122 5.80 6.62 5.55
N PHE A 123 6.24 7.59 6.36
CA PHE A 123 5.45 8.82 6.58
C PHE A 123 5.41 9.77 5.37
N VAL A 124 6.43 9.75 4.52
CA VAL A 124 6.40 10.51 3.27
C VAL A 124 5.42 9.84 2.30
N ARG A 125 5.45 8.50 2.23
CA ARG A 125 4.54 7.75 1.39
C ARG A 125 3.08 7.83 1.86
N LEU A 126 2.84 7.88 3.17
CA LEU A 126 1.51 8.13 3.72
C LEU A 126 0.95 9.48 3.27
N ARG A 127 1.79 10.52 3.28
CA ARG A 127 1.41 11.86 2.81
C ARG A 127 1.05 11.88 1.32
N TYR A 128 1.72 11.07 0.50
CA TYR A 128 1.31 10.88 -0.90
C TYR A 128 -0.12 10.33 -1.00
N TRP A 129 -0.46 9.30 -0.22
CA TRP A 129 -1.80 8.72 -0.21
C TRP A 129 -2.87 9.68 0.34
N LEU A 130 -2.52 10.47 1.35
CA LEU A 130 -3.39 11.52 1.89
C LEU A 130 -3.65 12.63 0.88
N GLY A 131 -2.60 13.13 0.20
CA GLY A 131 -2.73 14.18 -0.81
C GLY A 131 -3.57 13.74 -2.00
N ARG A 132 -3.43 12.49 -2.44
CA ARG A 132 -4.21 11.93 -3.54
C ARG A 132 -5.71 11.77 -3.24
N ASN A 133 -6.09 11.69 -1.97
CA ASN A 133 -7.49 11.62 -1.53
C ASN A 133 -8.12 13.01 -1.34
N GLY A 134 -7.34 14.09 -1.33
CA GLY A 134 -7.84 15.48 -1.21
C GLY A 134 -8.30 16.11 -2.53
N ASP A 135 -7.96 15.48 -3.67
CA ASP A 135 -8.26 15.97 -5.02
C ASP A 135 -9.48 15.26 -5.67
N SER A 136 -10.23 14.44 -4.91
CA SER A 136 -11.44 13.73 -5.39
C SER A 136 -12.74 14.42 -4.98
#